data_AF-A0A965PD50-F1
#
_entry.id   AF-A0A965PD50-F1
#
_cell.length_a   1.000
_cell.length_b   1.000
_cell.length_c   1.000
_cell.angle_alpha   90.00
_cell.angle_beta   90.00
_cell.angle_gamma   90.00
#
_symmetry.space_group_name_H-M   'P 1'
#
loop_
_entity.id
_entity.type
_entity.pdbx_description
1 polymer ?
#
loop_
_entity_poly.entity_id
_entity_poly.type
_entity_poly.pdbx_seq_one_letter_code
_entity_poly.pdbx_strand_id
1 'polypeptide(L)' 'MPSNKPVWDKARPKSLGESKPLSPKQKSSAKAMAKSAGRPYPNLVDNMRVAKRGSGRGR' A
#
# COMPACT_ATOMS: atom_id res chain seq x y z
N MET A 1 -21.09 11.95 -1.40
CA MET A 1 -20.79 10.50 -1.49
C MET A 1 -19.35 10.32 -1.95
N PRO A 2 -18.49 9.56 -1.23
CA PRO A 2 -17.16 9.23 -1.74
C PRO A 2 -17.33 8.54 -3.11
N SER A 3 -16.67 9.05 -4.15
CA SER A 3 -16.89 8.55 -5.50
C SER A 3 -16.49 7.06 -5.59
N ASN A 4 -17.28 6.28 -6.34
CA ASN A 4 -17.10 4.83 -6.50
C ASN A 4 -15.92 4.46 -7.41
N LYS A 5 -15.01 5.41 -7.64
CA LYS A 5 -13.78 5.17 -8.40
C LYS A 5 -12.89 4.17 -7.67
N PRO A 6 -12.04 3.44 -8.37
CA PRO A 6 -11.02 2.64 -7.71
C PRO A 6 -9.96 3.55 -7.06
N VAL A 7 -9.19 3.00 -6.13
CA VAL A 7 -8.24 3.79 -5.30
C VAL A 7 -7.12 4.46 -6.12
N TRP A 8 -6.77 3.92 -7.28
CA TRP A 8 -5.77 4.50 -8.17
C TRP A 8 -6.27 5.72 -8.97
N ASP A 9 -7.58 5.90 -9.08
CA ASP A 9 -8.21 7.08 -9.72
C ASP A 9 -8.63 8.13 -8.68
N LYS A 10 -8.31 7.91 -7.40
CA LYS A 10 -8.63 8.84 -6.31
C LYS A 10 -7.44 9.73 -6.00
N ALA A 11 -7.69 11.03 -5.95
CA ALA A 11 -6.77 11.95 -5.31
C ALA A 11 -6.61 11.58 -3.83
N ARG A 12 -5.37 11.69 -3.31
CA ARG A 12 -5.09 11.53 -1.88
C ARG A 12 -5.81 12.64 -1.10
N PRO A 13 -6.64 12.32 -0.10
CA PRO A 13 -7.28 13.33 0.75
C PRO A 13 -6.25 14.28 1.39
N LYS A 14 -6.49 15.60 1.28
CA LYS A 14 -5.61 16.63 1.84
C LYS A 14 -5.51 16.60 3.37
N SER A 15 -6.52 16.04 4.04
CA SER A 15 -6.60 15.92 5.50
C SER A 15 -5.70 14.84 6.10
N LEU A 16 -5.10 13.96 5.29
CA LEU A 16 -4.32 12.80 5.78
C LEU A 16 -2.89 13.13 6.25
N GLY A 17 -2.51 14.42 6.28
CA GLY A 17 -1.16 14.85 6.63
C GLY A 17 -0.09 14.28 5.69
N GLU A 18 1.14 14.20 6.19
CA GLU A 18 2.28 13.70 5.42
C GLU A 18 2.21 12.18 5.14
N SER A 19 2.74 11.77 4.01
CA SER A 19 2.82 10.35 3.67
C SER A 19 3.92 9.68 4.49
N LYS A 20 3.57 8.61 5.22
CA LYS A 20 4.55 7.77 5.91
C LYS A 20 5.15 6.76 4.92
N PRO A 21 6.48 6.73 4.75
CA PRO A 21 7.12 5.75 3.89
C PRO A 21 7.02 4.34 4.48
N LEU A 22 7.07 3.33 3.60
CA LEU A 22 7.22 1.93 4.03
C LEU A 22 8.61 1.71 4.65
N SER A 23 8.65 1.00 5.77
CA SER A 23 9.90 0.51 6.35
C SER A 23 10.60 -0.48 5.40
N PRO A 24 11.93 -0.68 5.52
CA PRO A 24 12.65 -1.66 4.70
C PRO A 24 12.06 -3.08 4.76
N LYS A 25 11.60 -3.51 5.94
CA LYS A 25 10.94 -4.81 6.15
C LYS A 25 9.59 -4.91 5.42
N GLN A 26 8.84 -3.81 5.32
CA GLN A 26 7.60 -3.79 4.56
C GLN A 26 7.87 -3.83 3.05
N LYS A 27 8.91 -3.15 2.58
CA LYS A 27 9.32 -3.19 1.16
C LYS A 27 9.74 -4.60 0.72
N SER A 28 10.53 -5.30 1.54
CA SER A 28 10.93 -6.69 1.25
C SER A 28 9.71 -7.63 1.21
N SER A 29 8.78 -7.46 2.16
CA SER A 29 7.52 -8.21 2.18
C SER A 29 6.69 -7.96 0.91
N ALA A 30 6.54 -6.69 0.49
CA ALA A 30 5.80 -6.35 -0.73
C ALA A 30 6.44 -6.95 -1.98
N LYS A 31 7.78 -6.92 -2.08
CA LYS A 31 8.52 -7.52 -3.20
C LYS A 31 8.33 -9.04 -3.27
N ALA A 32 8.35 -9.72 -2.13
CA ALA A 32 8.10 -11.16 -2.06
C ALA A 32 6.67 -11.51 -2.51
N MET A 33 5.69 -10.72 -2.07
CA MET A 33 4.29 -10.89 -2.49
C MET A 33 4.10 -10.68 -3.98
N ALA A 34 4.66 -9.61 -4.54
CA ALA A 34 4.63 -9.34 -5.97
C ALA A 34 5.22 -10.51 -6.77
N LYS A 35 6.39 -11.01 -6.36
CA LYS A 35 7.05 -12.16 -6.99
C LYS A 35 6.18 -13.42 -6.93
N SER A 36 5.59 -13.73 -5.77
CA SER A 36 4.72 -14.91 -5.61
C SER A 36 3.46 -14.85 -6.46
N ALA A 37 2.96 -13.62 -6.72
CA ALA A 37 1.77 -13.39 -7.54
C ALA A 37 2.09 -13.15 -9.03
N GLY A 38 3.37 -13.24 -9.45
CA GLY A 38 3.79 -12.93 -10.82
C GLY A 38 3.61 -11.47 -11.23
N ARG A 39 3.50 -10.55 -10.27
CA ARG A 39 3.27 -9.12 -10.51
C ARG A 39 4.60 -8.36 -10.57
N PRO A 40 4.74 -7.35 -11.44
CA PRO A 40 5.91 -6.48 -11.42
C PRO A 40 5.98 -5.70 -10.10
N TYR A 41 7.20 -5.38 -9.69
CA TYR A 41 7.48 -4.52 -8.54
C TYR A 41 8.32 -3.31 -9.01
N PRO A 42 8.05 -2.08 -8.51
CA PRO A 42 7.08 -1.71 -7.48
C PRO A 42 5.63 -1.67 -7.96
N ASN A 43 4.66 -1.99 -7.09
CA ASN A 43 3.23 -1.89 -7.40
C ASN A 43 2.36 -1.40 -6.22
N LEU A 44 1.20 -0.83 -6.54
CA LEU A 44 0.30 -0.23 -5.55
C LEU A 44 -0.32 -1.28 -4.60
N VAL A 45 -0.79 -2.41 -5.15
CA VAL A 45 -1.60 -3.39 -4.41
C VAL A 45 -0.80 -4.00 -3.26
N ASP A 46 0.41 -4.46 -3.52
CA ASP A 46 1.27 -5.09 -2.52
C ASP A 46 1.78 -4.06 -1.51
N ASN A 47 2.13 -2.85 -1.97
CA ASN A 47 2.53 -1.74 -1.10
C ASN A 47 1.40 -1.32 -0.13
N MET A 48 0.16 -1.22 -0.60
CA MET A 48 -1.00 -0.93 0.24
C MET A 48 -1.29 -2.06 1.24
N ARG A 49 -1.12 -3.31 0.82
CA ARG A 49 -1.33 -4.47 1.70
C ARG A 49 -0.35 -4.50 2.86
N VAL A 50 0.94 -4.25 2.61
CA VAL A 50 1.95 -4.18 3.69
C VAL A 50 1.81 -2.93 4.55
N ALA A 51 1.35 -1.81 3.98
CA ALA A 51 1.04 -0.59 4.73
C ALA A 51 -0.10 -0.84 5.74
N LYS A 52 -1.16 -1.53 5.30
CA LYS A 52 -2.31 -1.89 6.16
C LYS A 52 -1.94 -2.86 7.28
N ARG A 53 -1.01 -3.79 7.04
CA ARG A 53 -0.52 -4.72 8.07
C ARG A 53 0.34 -4.04 9.13
N GLY A 54 1.13 -3.04 8.75
CA GLY A 54 1.97 -2.29 9.68
C GLY A 54 1.22 -1.31 10.59
N SER A 55 -0.04 -0.98 10.26
CA SER A 55 -0.83 0.08 10.91
C SER A 55 -1.77 -0.41 12.02
N GLY A 56 -1.36 -1.42 12.80
CA GLY A 56 -2.08 -1.83 14.03
C GLY A 56 -3.06 -2.99 13.87
N ARG A 57 -2.80 -3.93 12.94
CA ARG A 57 -3.57 -5.17 12.79
C ARG A 57 -2.62 -6.36 12.64
N GLY A 58 -1.83 -6.64 13.68
CA GLY A 58 -0.85 -7.73 13.66
C GLY A 58 0.37 -7.60 14.57
N ARG A 59 0.22 -6.93 15.71
CA ARG A 59 0.92 -7.26 16.96
C ARG A 59 -0.12 -7.20 18.07
#